data_AF-A0A430HEJ7-F1
#
_entry.id   AF-A0A430HEJ7-F1
#
_cell.length_a   1.000
_cell.length_b   1.000
_cell.length_c   1.000
_cell.angle_alpha   90.00
_cell.angle_beta   90.00
_cell.angle_gamma   90.00
#
_symmetry.space_group_name_H-M   'P 1'
#
loop_
_entity.id
_entity.type
_entity.pdbx_description
1 polymer ?
#
loop_
_entity_poly.entity_id
_entity_poly.type
_entity_poly.pdbx_seq_one_letter_code
_entity_poly.pdbx_strand_id
1 'polypeptide(L)'
;MSYILKVVVPPVPSDNLSVRGFANTLALNSMDLPPSARLLQFYEAITARYPCASSGAYSRASAAACPWGDTPLRDCLTGDIGVITLTYKNVEVLSFVLRRAGALSLTVIDTQAGLVYRPARFRVVLTSIQKNVNTGAMLDKLVPLLKCTREQAVTMLATPNAVIRSRLDHVTAQRLVGTMHLLGCNCSVEKEPSRSAQKAAAKVAATSPAPRAPAPRMAPAPAFALAYTSMVNRAVHFMQGLLERVWERMTATRPYS
;
A
#
# COMPACT_ATOMS: atom_id res chain seq x y z
N MET A 1 22.43 14.09 -7.62
CA MET A 1 21.36 13.21 -8.12
C MET A 1 20.03 13.73 -7.58
N SER A 2 18.95 13.61 -8.34
CA SER A 2 17.58 13.99 -7.95
C SER A 2 16.69 12.77 -8.07
N TYR A 3 15.53 12.71 -7.41
CA TYR A 3 14.52 11.65 -7.47
C TYR A 3 13.22 12.17 -8.05
N ILE A 4 12.72 11.56 -9.11
CA ILE A 4 11.47 12.00 -9.76
C ILE A 4 10.32 11.09 -9.31
N LEU A 5 9.34 11.69 -8.63
CA LEU A 5 8.12 11.06 -8.17
C LEU A 5 6.94 11.52 -9.01
N LYS A 6 6.14 10.57 -9.49
CA LYS A 6 4.83 10.86 -10.11
C LYS A 6 3.72 10.51 -9.14
N VAL A 7 2.94 11.50 -8.73
CA VAL A 7 1.81 11.35 -7.82
C VAL A 7 0.54 11.34 -8.66
N VAL A 8 -0.21 10.25 -8.61
CA VAL A 8 -1.36 9.99 -9.49
C VAL A 8 -2.62 9.82 -8.64
N VAL A 9 -3.67 10.53 -9.03
CA VAL A 9 -5.00 10.48 -8.40
C VAL A 9 -5.83 9.28 -8.86
N PRO A 10 -6.00 9.01 -10.16
CA PRO A 10 -6.84 7.91 -10.62
C PRO A 10 -6.26 6.55 -10.23
N PRO A 11 -7.13 5.51 -10.18
CA PRO A 11 -6.67 4.15 -9.95
C PRO A 11 -5.73 3.71 -11.07
N VAL A 12 -4.48 3.42 -10.70
CA VAL A 12 -3.48 2.91 -11.65
C VAL A 12 -3.71 1.43 -11.98
N PRO A 13 -3.22 0.95 -13.14
CA PRO A 13 -3.23 -0.47 -13.47
C PRO A 13 -2.62 -1.34 -12.37
N SER A 14 -3.15 -2.56 -12.26
CA SER A 14 -2.67 -3.52 -11.25
C SER A 14 -1.30 -4.08 -11.56
N ASP A 15 -0.92 -4.08 -12.85
CA ASP A 15 0.39 -4.49 -13.31
C ASP A 15 1.39 -3.32 -13.18
N ASN A 16 2.59 -3.59 -12.69
CA ASN A 16 3.60 -2.54 -12.48
C ASN A 16 4.23 -2.06 -13.79
N LEU A 17 4.31 -2.91 -14.81
CA LEU A 17 4.99 -2.58 -16.07
C LEU A 17 4.20 -1.53 -16.86
N SER A 18 2.87 -1.66 -16.88
CA SER A 18 1.96 -0.74 -17.56
C SER A 18 1.74 0.61 -16.84
N VAL A 19 2.06 0.72 -15.55
CA VAL A 19 1.82 1.93 -14.74
C VAL A 19 2.59 3.14 -15.26
N ARG A 20 3.83 2.95 -15.74
CA ARG A 20 4.65 4.06 -16.23
C ARG A 20 4.09 4.67 -17.52
N GLY A 21 3.67 3.81 -18.46
CA GLY A 21 3.01 4.25 -19.70
C GLY A 21 1.73 5.02 -19.38
N PHE A 22 0.89 4.46 -18.52
CA PHE A 22 -0.33 5.12 -18.04
C PHE A 22 -0.06 6.52 -17.44
N ALA A 23 0.92 6.64 -16.53
CA ALA A 23 1.24 7.92 -15.91
C ALA A 23 1.82 8.94 -16.90
N ASN A 24 2.57 8.50 -17.91
CA ASN A 24 3.06 9.40 -18.98
C ASN A 24 1.92 9.93 -19.83
N THR A 25 1.01 9.05 -20.27
CA THR A 25 -0.18 9.46 -21.03
C THR A 25 -1.06 10.40 -20.21
N LEU A 26 -1.25 10.12 -18.92
CA LEU A 26 -2.01 10.99 -18.03
C LEU A 26 -1.38 12.37 -17.89
N ALA A 27 -0.05 12.46 -17.75
CA ALA A 27 0.67 13.73 -17.72
C ALA A 27 0.45 14.55 -19.00
N LEU A 28 0.58 13.92 -20.16
CA LEU A 28 0.38 14.58 -21.46
C LEU A 28 -1.05 15.12 -21.60
N ASN A 29 -2.05 14.32 -21.20
CA ASN A 29 -3.45 14.72 -21.29
C ASN A 29 -3.86 15.77 -20.25
N SER A 30 -3.06 15.98 -19.21
CA SER A 30 -3.39 16.86 -18.08
C SER A 30 -2.66 18.20 -18.11
N MET A 31 -1.74 18.45 -19.05
CA MET A 31 -0.83 19.61 -19.01
C MET A 31 -1.52 20.97 -18.83
N ASP A 32 -2.72 21.14 -19.41
CA ASP A 32 -3.47 22.41 -19.35
C ASP A 32 -4.67 22.38 -18.39
N LEU A 33 -4.80 21.32 -17.60
CA LEU A 33 -5.91 21.17 -16.66
C LEU A 33 -5.54 21.68 -15.27
N PRO A 34 -6.48 22.35 -14.57
CA PRO A 34 -6.26 22.73 -13.18
C PRO A 34 -6.02 21.49 -12.31
N PRO A 35 -5.13 21.57 -11.31
CA PRO A 35 -4.84 20.44 -10.44
C PRO A 35 -6.07 20.05 -9.62
N SER A 36 -6.28 18.75 -9.46
CA SER A 36 -7.38 18.20 -8.68
C SER A 36 -7.30 18.62 -7.21
N ALA A 37 -8.46 18.69 -6.55
CA ALA A 37 -8.55 19.06 -5.14
C ALA A 37 -7.69 18.15 -4.23
N ARG A 38 -7.55 16.86 -4.58
CA ARG A 38 -6.71 15.91 -3.81
C ARG A 38 -5.22 16.20 -3.97
N LEU A 39 -4.77 16.61 -5.15
CA LEU A 39 -3.38 17.04 -5.35
C LEU A 39 -3.10 18.37 -4.63
N LEU A 40 -4.06 19.29 -4.60
CA LEU A 40 -3.93 20.53 -3.83
C LEU A 40 -3.82 20.26 -2.33
N GLN A 41 -4.65 19.38 -1.77
CA GLN A 41 -4.52 18.95 -0.36
C GLN A 41 -3.17 18.28 -0.09
N PHE A 42 -2.68 17.48 -1.03
CA PHE A 42 -1.36 16.87 -0.93
C PHE A 42 -0.25 17.92 -0.92
N TYR A 43 -0.32 18.89 -1.84
CA TYR A 43 0.59 20.03 -1.91
C TYR A 43 0.62 20.85 -0.60
N GLU A 44 -0.55 21.20 -0.06
CA GLU A 44 -0.66 21.92 1.21
C GLU A 44 -0.02 21.12 2.34
N ALA A 45 -0.28 19.81 2.42
CA ALA A 45 0.29 18.96 3.47
C ALA A 45 1.82 18.84 3.38
N ILE A 46 2.39 18.80 2.18
CA ILE A 46 3.85 18.69 2.00
C ILE A 46 4.57 20.03 2.20
N THR A 47 3.97 21.12 1.76
CA THR A 47 4.54 22.46 1.90
C THR A 47 4.38 23.03 3.31
N ALA A 48 3.37 22.61 4.06
CA ALA A 48 3.24 22.95 5.48
C ALA A 48 4.44 22.43 6.32
N ARG A 49 5.02 21.29 5.94
CA ARG A 49 6.21 20.73 6.63
C ARG A 49 7.52 21.21 6.02
N TYR A 50 7.58 21.35 4.69
CA TYR A 50 8.77 21.76 3.95
C TYR A 50 8.43 22.94 3.04
N PRO A 51 8.38 24.18 3.59
CA PRO A 51 7.83 25.33 2.88
C PRO A 51 8.75 25.91 1.81
N CYS A 52 9.99 25.46 1.66
CA CYS A 52 11.05 26.11 0.87
C CYS A 52 10.87 26.13 -0.67
N ALA A 53 9.75 25.65 -1.23
CA ALA A 53 9.46 25.70 -2.67
C ALA A 53 8.02 26.12 -3.02
N SER A 54 7.26 26.62 -2.04
CA SER A 54 5.84 26.95 -2.22
C SER A 54 5.59 28.32 -2.85
N SER A 55 6.51 29.28 -2.73
CA SER A 55 6.28 30.69 -3.14
C SER A 55 7.24 31.24 -4.20
N GLY A 56 8.21 30.45 -4.69
CA GLY A 56 9.19 30.91 -5.70
C GLY A 56 10.21 31.96 -5.23
N ALA A 57 10.09 32.48 -4.01
CA ALA A 57 10.98 33.48 -3.45
C ALA A 57 11.94 32.87 -2.41
N TYR A 58 13.06 32.29 -2.85
CA TYR A 58 14.06 31.72 -1.94
C TYR A 58 15.47 32.19 -2.23
N SER A 59 16.21 32.49 -1.16
CA SER A 59 17.63 32.81 -1.24
C SER A 59 18.44 31.58 -1.65
N ARG A 60 19.61 31.79 -2.28
CA ARG A 60 20.53 30.71 -2.69
C ARG A 60 20.97 29.82 -1.52
N ALA A 61 21.05 30.37 -0.31
CA ALA A 61 21.34 29.61 0.91
C ALA A 61 20.17 28.70 1.33
N SER A 62 18.94 29.18 1.18
CA SER A 62 17.72 28.41 1.46
C SER A 62 17.47 27.29 0.43
N ALA A 63 17.94 27.47 -0.82
CA ALA A 63 17.83 26.46 -1.88
C ALA A 63 18.65 25.19 -1.55
N ALA A 64 19.81 25.33 -0.90
CA ALA A 64 20.65 24.18 -0.52
C ALA A 64 20.01 23.27 0.54
N ALA A 65 19.15 23.83 1.39
CA ALA A 65 18.41 23.10 2.41
C ALA A 65 17.06 22.56 1.91
N CYS A 66 16.65 22.91 0.68
CA CYS A 66 15.35 22.54 0.18
C CYS A 66 15.32 21.11 -0.37
N PRO A 67 14.35 20.27 0.04
CA PRO A 67 14.27 18.92 -0.47
C PRO A 67 13.65 18.84 -1.86
N TRP A 68 13.03 19.92 -2.34
CA TRP A 68 12.36 20.00 -3.63
C TRP A 68 13.38 20.41 -4.71
N GLY A 69 13.39 19.68 -5.83
CA GLY A 69 14.25 19.97 -6.99
C GLY A 69 13.61 20.96 -7.97
N ASP A 70 12.28 21.02 -8.01
CA ASP A 70 11.52 21.91 -8.89
C ASP A 70 10.89 23.05 -8.08
N THR A 71 10.95 24.27 -8.63
CA THR A 71 10.38 25.48 -8.00
C THR A 71 9.70 26.36 -9.06
N PRO A 72 8.48 26.84 -8.81
CA PRO A 72 7.62 26.55 -7.66
C PRO A 72 6.97 25.16 -7.78
N LEU A 73 6.81 24.46 -6.66
CA LEU A 73 6.28 23.09 -6.61
C LEU A 73 4.81 23.00 -7.09
N ARG A 74 4.08 24.11 -7.06
CA ARG A 74 2.69 24.18 -7.52
C ARG A 74 2.56 23.93 -9.02
N ASP A 75 3.54 24.38 -9.80
CA ASP A 75 3.53 24.28 -11.27
C ASP A 75 3.80 22.85 -11.74
N CYS A 76 4.30 22.00 -10.84
CA CYS A 76 4.50 20.57 -11.05
C CYS A 76 3.20 19.75 -11.01
N LEU A 77 2.06 20.37 -10.72
CA LEU A 77 0.76 19.72 -10.52
C LEU A 77 -0.21 20.13 -11.62
N THR A 78 -0.67 19.16 -12.41
CA THR A 78 -1.58 19.42 -13.53
C THR A 78 -2.65 18.32 -13.60
N GLY A 79 -3.92 18.72 -13.75
CA GLY A 79 -5.06 17.82 -13.73
C GLY A 79 -5.03 16.79 -12.59
N ASP A 80 -4.90 15.52 -12.94
CA ASP A 80 -4.91 14.38 -12.01
C ASP A 80 -3.53 13.78 -11.71
N ILE A 81 -2.45 14.48 -12.07
CA ILE A 81 -1.07 14.04 -11.84
C ILE A 81 -0.15 15.17 -11.39
N GLY A 82 0.78 14.83 -10.49
CA GLY A 82 1.89 15.71 -10.10
C GLY A 82 3.23 15.05 -10.40
N VAL A 83 4.17 15.79 -10.99
CA VAL A 83 5.53 15.32 -11.27
C VAL A 83 6.51 16.11 -10.43
N ILE A 84 6.96 15.53 -9.32
CA ILE A 84 7.75 16.22 -8.30
C ILE A 84 9.16 15.67 -8.30
N THR A 85 10.15 16.56 -8.38
CA THR A 85 11.55 16.21 -8.17
C THR A 85 11.97 16.46 -6.72
N LEU A 86 12.69 15.51 -6.13
CA LEU A 86 13.33 15.58 -4.83
C LEU A 86 14.85 15.64 -4.97
N THR A 87 15.54 16.39 -4.12
CA THR A 87 17.00 16.35 -4.02
C THR A 87 17.44 15.13 -3.19
N TYR A 88 18.48 14.42 -3.65
CA TYR A 88 18.89 13.08 -3.17
C TYR A 88 19.20 12.94 -1.67
N LYS A 89 19.41 14.03 -0.93
CA LYS A 89 19.86 13.98 0.47
C LYS A 89 18.77 13.69 1.51
N ASN A 90 17.52 13.43 1.11
CA ASN A 90 16.38 13.51 2.03
C ASN A 90 15.47 12.24 2.06
N VAL A 91 16.00 11.13 2.58
CA VAL A 91 15.23 9.87 2.75
C VAL A 91 13.98 10.05 3.63
N GLU A 92 14.06 10.94 4.62
CA GLU A 92 12.95 11.28 5.50
C GLU A 92 11.79 11.96 4.77
N VAL A 93 12.11 12.78 3.75
CA VAL A 93 11.12 13.49 2.95
C VAL A 93 10.33 12.51 2.09
N LEU A 94 11.00 11.54 1.47
CA LEU A 94 10.31 10.48 0.72
C LEU A 94 9.32 9.73 1.61
N SER A 95 9.75 9.30 2.80
CA SER A 95 8.88 8.60 3.75
C SER A 95 7.67 9.44 4.15
N PHE A 96 7.86 10.75 4.38
CA PHE A 96 6.77 11.67 4.68
C PHE A 96 5.81 11.86 3.49
N VAL A 97 6.34 12.04 2.28
CA VAL A 97 5.57 12.15 1.03
C VAL A 97 4.70 10.91 0.83
N LEU A 98 5.28 9.71 0.95
CA LEU A 98 4.54 8.45 0.79
C LEU A 98 3.42 8.31 1.82
N ARG A 99 3.67 8.68 3.08
CA ARG A 99 2.62 8.68 4.12
C ARG A 99 1.47 9.64 3.80
N ARG A 100 1.78 10.87 3.36
CA ARG A 100 0.76 11.87 3.01
C ARG A 100 -0.03 11.47 1.76
N ALA A 101 0.65 10.97 0.73
CA ALA A 101 0.00 10.44 -0.45
C ALA A 101 -0.93 9.27 -0.10
N GLY A 102 -0.47 8.32 0.73
CA GLY A 102 -1.28 7.19 1.18
C GLY A 102 -2.51 7.60 1.99
N ALA A 103 -2.41 8.62 2.84
CA ALA A 103 -3.54 9.16 3.60
C ALA A 103 -4.59 9.81 2.69
N LEU A 104 -4.15 10.40 1.59
CA LEU A 104 -5.01 10.99 0.56
C LEU A 104 -5.36 9.99 -0.53
N SER A 105 -5.11 8.69 -0.35
CA SER A 105 -5.37 7.59 -1.31
C SER A 105 -4.75 7.81 -2.71
N LEU A 106 -3.62 8.49 -2.78
CA LEU A 106 -2.86 8.75 -4.01
C LEU A 106 -1.85 7.63 -4.27
N THR A 107 -1.58 7.36 -5.54
CA THR A 107 -0.50 6.45 -5.94
C THR A 107 0.77 7.24 -6.22
N VAL A 108 1.90 6.80 -5.69
CA VAL A 108 3.21 7.41 -5.97
C VAL A 108 4.06 6.44 -6.77
N ILE A 109 4.61 6.92 -7.88
CA ILE A 109 5.49 6.15 -8.76
C ILE A 109 6.89 6.76 -8.64
N ASP A 110 7.82 5.97 -8.13
CA ASP A 110 9.23 6.28 -8.16
C ASP A 110 9.79 5.86 -9.52
N THR A 111 10.07 6.85 -10.37
CA THR A 111 10.50 6.60 -11.74
C THR A 111 11.94 6.08 -11.83
N GLN A 112 12.75 6.27 -10.79
CA GLN A 112 14.16 5.90 -10.77
C GLN A 112 14.37 4.53 -10.17
N ALA A 113 13.70 4.25 -9.04
CA ALA A 113 13.71 2.92 -8.45
C ALA A 113 12.78 1.94 -9.19
N GLY A 114 11.88 2.44 -10.04
CA GLY A 114 10.86 1.63 -10.71
C GLY A 114 9.80 1.07 -9.76
N LEU A 115 9.62 1.71 -8.60
CA LEU A 115 8.70 1.27 -7.55
C LEU A 115 7.35 2.00 -7.66
N VAL A 116 6.27 1.27 -7.39
CA VAL A 116 4.91 1.82 -7.40
C VAL A 116 4.29 1.64 -6.02
N TYR A 117 4.14 2.74 -5.30
CA TYR A 117 3.53 2.82 -3.99
C TYR A 117 2.03 3.07 -4.14
N ARG A 118 1.23 2.00 -4.04
CA ARG A 118 -0.23 2.07 -4.08
C ARG A 118 -0.79 2.33 -2.67
N PRO A 119 -1.92 3.05 -2.56
CA PRO A 119 -2.57 3.26 -1.27
C PRO A 119 -3.05 1.93 -0.69
N ALA A 120 -3.02 1.84 0.65
CA ALA A 120 -3.54 0.68 1.35
C ALA A 120 -5.07 0.60 1.15
N ARG A 121 -5.56 -0.60 0.86
CA ARG A 121 -6.99 -0.88 0.80
C ARG A 121 -7.45 -1.52 2.08
N PHE A 122 -8.68 -1.25 2.45
CA PHE A 122 -9.30 -1.74 3.65
C PHE A 122 -10.58 -2.48 3.29
N ARG A 123 -10.89 -3.48 4.12
CA ARG A 123 -12.16 -4.20 4.09
C ARG A 123 -12.85 -4.04 5.44
N VAL A 124 -14.17 -4.01 5.41
CA VAL A 124 -14.99 -3.95 6.61
C VAL A 124 -15.52 -5.35 6.87
N VAL A 125 -15.25 -5.87 8.06
CA VAL A 125 -15.60 -7.23 8.48
C VAL A 125 -16.64 -7.15 9.59
N LEU A 126 -17.73 -7.89 9.45
CA LEU A 126 -18.76 -8.02 10.47
C LEU A 126 -18.27 -8.96 11.57
N THR A 127 -18.08 -8.43 12.77
CA THR A 127 -17.62 -9.21 13.93
C THR A 127 -18.80 -9.79 14.69
N SER A 128 -19.83 -8.99 14.97
CA SER A 128 -21.03 -9.46 15.67
C SER A 128 -22.23 -8.54 15.45
N ILE A 129 -23.41 -8.97 15.87
CA ILE A 129 -24.65 -8.18 15.87
C ILE A 129 -25.09 -7.97 17.32
N GLN A 130 -25.59 -6.80 17.66
CA GLN A 130 -26.10 -6.51 19.00
C GLN A 130 -27.38 -7.31 19.28
N LYS A 131 -27.51 -7.84 20.51
CA LYS A 131 -28.56 -8.83 20.88
C LYS A 131 -30.01 -8.31 20.81
N ASN A 132 -30.20 -6.98 20.88
CA ASN A 132 -31.53 -6.36 21.00
C ASN A 132 -31.98 -5.60 19.74
N VAL A 133 -31.43 -5.96 18.58
CA VAL A 133 -31.72 -5.26 17.33
C VAL A 133 -32.80 -6.00 16.54
N ASN A 134 -33.82 -5.27 16.08
CA ASN A 134 -34.80 -5.81 15.15
C ASN A 134 -34.13 -6.09 13.79
N THR A 135 -33.88 -7.37 13.51
CA THR A 135 -33.18 -7.82 12.30
C THR A 135 -33.92 -7.45 11.01
N GLY A 136 -35.26 -7.44 11.03
CA GLY A 136 -36.08 -7.02 9.90
C GLY A 136 -35.85 -5.55 9.53
N ALA A 137 -36.00 -4.66 10.51
CA ALA A 137 -35.80 -3.22 10.31
C ALA A 137 -34.34 -2.87 9.97
N MET A 138 -33.38 -3.64 10.50
CA MET A 138 -31.96 -3.50 10.16
C MET A 138 -31.69 -3.87 8.69
N LEU A 139 -32.25 -4.98 8.20
CA LEU A 139 -32.11 -5.43 6.81
C LEU A 139 -32.68 -4.40 5.83
N ASP A 140 -33.83 -3.80 6.14
CA ASP A 140 -34.45 -2.79 5.30
C ASP A 140 -33.54 -1.54 5.12
N LYS A 141 -32.69 -1.23 6.11
CA LYS A 141 -31.68 -0.16 6.03
C LYS A 141 -30.36 -0.61 5.39
N LEU A 142 -29.96 -1.87 5.57
CA LEU A 142 -28.71 -2.41 5.05
C LEU A 142 -28.74 -2.63 3.53
N VAL A 143 -29.85 -3.14 3.00
CA VAL A 143 -30.05 -3.41 1.56
C VAL A 143 -29.72 -2.19 0.69
N PRO A 144 -30.30 -0.99 0.92
CA PRO A 144 -30.00 0.18 0.10
C PRO A 144 -28.56 0.70 0.32
N LEU A 145 -28.03 0.57 1.54
CA LEU A 145 -26.69 1.06 1.89
C LEU A 145 -25.58 0.24 1.23
N LEU A 146 -25.73 -1.09 1.21
CA LEU A 146 -24.76 -2.01 0.63
C LEU A 146 -25.02 -2.31 -0.84
N LYS A 147 -26.18 -1.91 -1.38
CA LYS A 147 -26.62 -2.22 -2.75
C LYS A 147 -26.63 -3.73 -3.03
N CYS A 148 -27.09 -4.52 -2.05
CA CYS A 148 -27.18 -5.98 -2.13
C CYS A 148 -28.63 -6.45 -1.98
N THR A 149 -28.95 -7.70 -2.34
CA THR A 149 -30.29 -8.24 -2.12
C THR A 149 -30.53 -8.54 -0.63
N ARG A 150 -31.81 -8.63 -0.23
CA ARG A 150 -32.18 -8.99 1.15
C ARG A 150 -31.62 -10.35 1.55
N GLU A 151 -31.66 -11.33 0.66
CA GLU A 151 -31.11 -12.67 0.87
C GLU A 151 -29.59 -12.65 1.09
N GLN A 152 -28.87 -11.85 0.29
CA GLN A 152 -27.43 -11.66 0.46
C GLN A 152 -27.11 -11.02 1.81
N ALA A 153 -27.88 -10.00 2.21
CA ALA A 153 -27.70 -9.36 3.51
C ALA A 153 -27.96 -10.34 4.68
N VAL A 154 -29.00 -11.17 4.60
CA VAL A 154 -29.28 -12.22 5.60
C VAL A 154 -28.11 -13.21 5.68
N THR A 155 -27.62 -13.67 4.53
CA THR A 155 -26.50 -14.62 4.44
C THR A 155 -25.21 -14.02 5.04
N MET A 156 -24.95 -12.74 4.78
CA MET A 156 -23.81 -12.02 5.35
C MET A 156 -23.91 -11.88 6.86
N LEU A 157 -25.10 -11.59 7.40
CA LEU A 157 -25.32 -11.48 8.84
C LEU A 157 -25.21 -12.83 9.57
N ALA A 158 -25.56 -13.92 8.88
CA ALA A 158 -25.43 -15.28 9.42
C ALA A 158 -23.98 -15.79 9.41
N THR A 159 -23.13 -15.24 8.54
CA THR A 159 -21.74 -15.71 8.37
C THR A 159 -20.82 -15.01 9.38
N PRO A 160 -20.11 -15.74 10.24
CA PRO A 160 -19.14 -15.12 11.15
C PRO A 160 -17.99 -14.50 10.35
N ASN A 161 -17.57 -13.29 10.74
CA ASN A 161 -16.50 -12.55 10.04
C ASN A 161 -16.78 -12.31 8.55
N ALA A 162 -18.04 -12.10 8.18
CA ALA A 162 -18.41 -11.77 6.81
C ALA A 162 -17.76 -10.45 6.36
N VAL A 163 -17.18 -10.44 5.16
CA VAL A 163 -16.66 -9.21 4.55
C VAL A 163 -17.84 -8.43 3.98
N ILE A 164 -18.16 -7.31 4.61
CA ILE A 164 -19.26 -6.43 4.20
C ILE A 164 -18.94 -5.72 2.90
N ARG A 165 -17.75 -5.13 2.84
CA ARG A 165 -17.27 -4.40 1.67
C ARG A 165 -15.75 -4.40 1.64
N SER A 166 -15.19 -4.52 0.45
CA SER A 166 -13.75 -4.54 0.21
C SER A 166 -13.31 -3.34 -0.62
N ARG A 167 -11.99 -3.16 -0.77
CA ARG A 167 -11.38 -2.12 -1.60
C ARG A 167 -11.77 -0.69 -1.22
N LEU A 168 -11.97 -0.44 0.07
CA LEU A 168 -12.29 0.88 0.58
C LEU A 168 -11.02 1.63 1.00
N ASP A 169 -11.07 2.95 0.91
CA ASP A 169 -10.12 3.84 1.59
C ASP A 169 -10.37 3.80 3.10
N HIS A 170 -9.34 4.12 3.90
CA HIS A 170 -9.44 4.05 5.36
C HIS A 170 -10.59 4.90 5.92
N VAL A 171 -10.70 6.15 5.43
CA VAL A 171 -11.75 7.10 5.87
C VAL A 171 -13.14 6.59 5.51
N THR A 172 -13.31 6.07 4.29
CA THR A 172 -14.58 5.50 3.82
C THR A 172 -14.96 4.25 4.60
N ALA A 173 -13.98 3.38 4.90
CA ALA A 173 -14.17 2.20 5.73
C ALA A 173 -14.59 2.58 7.16
N GLN A 174 -13.94 3.56 7.77
CA GLN A 174 -14.30 4.05 9.11
C GLN A 174 -15.70 4.66 9.14
N ARG A 175 -16.07 5.48 8.15
CA ARG A 175 -17.42 6.03 8.02
C ARG A 175 -18.46 4.92 7.90
N LEU A 176 -18.18 3.91 7.07
CA LEU A 176 -19.07 2.76 6.93
C LEU A 176 -19.22 2.01 8.26
N VAL A 177 -18.13 1.75 8.98
CA VAL A 177 -18.20 1.13 10.32
C VAL A 177 -19.04 1.96 11.29
N GLY A 178 -18.87 3.29 11.30
CA GLY A 178 -19.70 4.19 12.11
C GLY A 178 -21.19 4.03 11.81
N THR A 179 -21.56 4.02 10.52
CA THR A 179 -22.95 3.81 10.12
C THR A 179 -23.46 2.42 10.49
N MET A 180 -22.65 1.38 10.30
CA MET A 180 -23.02 0.00 10.66
C MET A 180 -23.23 -0.16 12.17
N HIS A 181 -22.41 0.51 12.99
CA HIS A 181 -22.55 0.50 14.44
C HIS A 181 -23.86 1.14 14.90
N LEU A 182 -24.30 2.23 14.26
CA LEU A 182 -25.60 2.86 14.51
C LEU A 182 -26.79 1.95 14.14
N LEU A 183 -26.59 1.03 13.20
CA LEU A 183 -27.57 0.01 12.83
C LEU A 183 -27.51 -1.23 13.72
N GLY A 184 -26.60 -1.26 14.71
CA GLY A 184 -26.45 -2.38 15.65
C GLY A 184 -25.53 -3.51 15.18
N CYS A 185 -24.74 -3.28 14.12
CA CYS A 185 -23.72 -4.20 13.63
C CYS A 185 -22.33 -3.79 14.14
N ASN A 186 -21.66 -4.67 14.89
CA ASN A 186 -20.28 -4.47 15.31
C ASN A 186 -19.36 -4.89 14.16
N CYS A 187 -18.69 -3.92 13.56
CA CYS A 187 -17.79 -4.13 12.44
C CYS A 187 -16.38 -3.66 12.78
N SER A 188 -15.38 -4.31 12.21
CA SER A 188 -13.98 -3.91 12.30
C SER A 188 -13.42 -3.56 10.92
N VAL A 189 -12.46 -2.64 10.89
CA VAL A 189 -11.71 -2.28 9.68
C VAL A 189 -10.42 -3.09 9.65
N GLU A 190 -10.27 -3.93 8.64
CA GLU A 190 -9.05 -4.68 8.40
C GLU A 190 -8.32 -4.18 7.16
N LYS A 191 -6.99 -4.17 7.20
CA LYS A 191 -6.18 -3.92 6.01
C LYS A 191 -6.32 -5.11 5.07
N GLU A 192 -6.73 -4.85 3.82
CA GLU A 192 -6.84 -5.90 2.81
C GLU A 192 -5.44 -6.45 2.51
N PRO A 193 -5.23 -7.78 2.61
CA PRO A 193 -3.94 -8.36 2.29
C PRO A 193 -3.61 -8.04 0.83
N SER A 194 -2.40 -7.55 0.58
CA SER A 194 -1.96 -7.24 -0.78
C SER A 194 -2.08 -8.48 -1.66
N ARG A 195 -2.34 -8.31 -2.97
CA ARG A 195 -2.50 -9.44 -3.91
C ARG A 195 -1.28 -10.37 -3.92
N SER A 196 -0.10 -9.84 -3.65
CA SER A 196 1.13 -10.61 -3.44
C SER A 196 1.09 -11.43 -2.15
N ALA A 197 0.62 -10.86 -1.04
CA ALA A 197 0.40 -11.59 0.21
C ALA A 197 -0.73 -12.64 0.08
N GLN A 198 -1.80 -12.36 -0.67
CA GLN A 198 -2.87 -13.32 -0.97
C GLN A 198 -2.35 -14.49 -1.81
N LYS A 199 -1.54 -14.23 -2.84
CA LYS A 199 -0.93 -15.29 -3.66
C LYS A 199 0.06 -16.14 -2.85
N ALA A 200 0.80 -15.52 -1.94
CA ALA A 200 1.68 -16.23 -1.01
C ALA A 200 0.88 -17.09 -0.01
N ALA A 201 -0.18 -16.53 0.61
CA ALA A 201 -1.04 -17.25 1.55
C ALA A 201 -1.79 -18.41 0.88
N ALA A 202 -2.30 -18.22 -0.35
CA ALA A 202 -2.93 -19.29 -1.12
C ALA A 202 -1.93 -20.40 -1.49
N LYS A 203 -0.67 -20.04 -1.80
CA LYS A 203 0.39 -21.01 -2.07
C LYS A 203 0.77 -21.81 -0.82
N VAL A 204 0.81 -21.17 0.36
CA VAL A 204 1.07 -21.82 1.65
C VAL A 204 -0.11 -22.71 2.10
N ALA A 205 -1.34 -22.26 1.91
CA ALA A 205 -2.54 -23.07 2.19
C ALA A 205 -2.61 -24.31 1.27
N ALA A 206 -2.21 -24.17 0.01
CA ALA A 206 -2.14 -25.29 -0.94
C ALA A 206 -0.97 -26.26 -0.67
N THR A 207 0.01 -25.88 0.16
CA THR A 207 1.15 -26.75 0.55
C THR A 207 1.04 -27.29 1.97
N SER A 208 -0.04 -27.04 2.70
CA SER A 208 -0.29 -27.75 3.96
C SER A 208 -0.71 -29.20 3.64
N PRO A 209 0.11 -30.21 4.00
CA PRO A 209 -0.27 -31.60 3.84
C PRO A 209 -1.45 -31.89 4.79
N ALA A 210 -2.50 -32.50 4.25
CA ALA A 210 -3.64 -32.96 5.04
C ALA A 210 -3.16 -33.84 6.21
N PRO A 211 -3.78 -33.75 7.41
CA PRO A 211 -3.44 -34.62 8.51
C PRO A 211 -3.71 -36.07 8.11
N ARG A 212 -2.64 -36.84 7.94
CA ARG A 212 -2.72 -38.29 7.72
C ARG A 212 -3.49 -38.91 8.88
N ALA A 213 -4.52 -39.69 8.54
CA ALA A 213 -5.20 -40.57 9.48
C ALA A 213 -4.17 -41.44 10.23
N PRO A 214 -4.38 -41.74 11.53
CA PRO A 214 -3.43 -42.53 12.31
C PRO A 214 -3.37 -43.96 11.77
N ALA A 215 -2.23 -44.34 11.20
CA ALA A 215 -1.94 -45.72 10.82
C ALA A 215 -1.63 -46.56 12.07
N PRO A 216 -2.00 -47.86 12.08
CA PRO A 216 -1.75 -48.74 13.22
C PRO A 216 -0.26 -49.03 13.39
N ARG A 217 0.17 -49.10 14.66
CA ARG A 217 1.54 -49.40 15.11
C ARG A 217 2.00 -50.76 14.57
N MET A 218 3.15 -50.78 13.89
CA MET A 218 4.02 -51.95 13.80
C MET A 218 5.50 -51.55 14.01
N ALA A 219 6.24 -52.54 14.52
CA ALA A 219 7.51 -52.51 15.23
C ALA A 219 8.77 -52.15 14.35
N PRO A 220 9.99 -52.08 14.93
CA PRO A 220 11.05 -51.18 14.47
C PRO A 220 12.17 -51.80 13.60
N ALA A 221 12.94 -50.87 13.00
CA ALA A 221 14.32 -50.94 12.45
C ALA A 221 14.49 -51.38 10.96
N PRO A 222 15.61 -51.02 10.27
CA PRO A 222 16.78 -50.23 10.69
C PRO A 222 17.08 -48.98 9.84
N ALA A 223 18.03 -48.19 10.33
CA ALA A 223 18.50 -46.91 9.81
C ALA A 223 19.24 -47.02 8.46
N PHE A 224 18.83 -46.23 7.48
CA PHE A 224 19.69 -45.65 6.43
C PHE A 224 18.91 -44.54 5.71
N ALA A 225 19.24 -43.27 5.98
CA ALA A 225 19.11 -42.11 5.09
C ALA A 225 19.04 -40.79 5.90
N LEU A 226 20.18 -40.29 6.35
CA LEU A 226 20.33 -38.89 6.73
C LEU A 226 21.48 -38.28 5.94
N ALA A 227 21.18 -37.76 4.74
CA ALA A 227 22.05 -36.82 4.05
C ALA A 227 21.31 -36.18 2.85
N TYR A 228 20.33 -35.31 3.05
CA TYR A 228 19.92 -34.41 1.94
C TYR A 228 19.33 -33.04 2.33
N THR A 229 19.34 -32.66 3.62
CA THR A 229 18.76 -31.37 4.05
C THR A 229 19.80 -30.33 4.52
N SER A 230 21.11 -30.61 4.46
CA SER A 230 22.13 -29.66 4.94
C SER A 230 22.77 -28.76 3.89
N MET A 231 22.52 -28.95 2.58
CA MET A 231 23.19 -28.16 1.54
C MET A 231 22.47 -26.84 1.15
N VAL A 232 21.18 -26.70 1.45
CA VAL A 232 20.43 -25.49 1.04
C VAL A 232 20.67 -24.31 1.99
N ASN A 233 20.93 -24.57 3.28
CA ASN A 233 21.20 -23.49 4.25
C ASN A 233 22.62 -22.90 4.16
N ARG A 234 23.60 -23.63 3.62
CA ARG A 234 24.98 -23.11 3.50
C ARG A 234 25.17 -22.14 2.32
N ALA A 235 24.45 -22.35 1.21
CA ALA A 235 24.53 -21.48 0.04
C ALA A 235 23.92 -20.08 0.30
N VAL A 236 22.85 -20.02 1.10
CA VAL A 236 22.19 -18.75 1.44
C VAL A 236 23.06 -17.89 2.36
N HIS A 237 23.72 -18.50 3.36
CA HIS A 237 24.65 -17.75 4.23
C HIS A 237 25.93 -17.32 3.51
N PHE A 238 26.42 -18.08 2.53
CA PHE A 238 27.61 -17.72 1.77
C PHE A 238 27.37 -16.52 0.83
N MET A 239 26.20 -16.46 0.17
CA MET A 239 25.82 -15.33 -0.69
C MET A 239 25.61 -14.03 0.09
N GLN A 240 25.08 -14.12 1.33
CA GLN A 240 24.86 -12.95 2.16
C GLN A 240 26.18 -12.33 2.68
N GLY A 241 27.16 -13.17 3.04
CA GLY A 241 28.50 -12.68 3.44
C GLY A 241 29.33 -12.09 2.29
N LEU A 242 29.11 -12.55 1.04
CA LEU A 242 29.78 -12.00 -0.14
C LEU A 242 29.24 -10.61 -0.50
N LEU A 243 27.94 -10.38 -0.34
CA LEU A 243 27.32 -9.07 -0.59
C LEU A 243 27.77 -8.01 0.42
N GLU A 244 27.93 -8.36 1.70
CA GLU A 244 28.43 -7.40 2.71
C GLU A 244 29.89 -7.02 2.48
N ARG A 245 30.76 -7.97 2.11
CA ARG A 245 32.18 -7.66 1.81
C ARG A 245 32.36 -6.85 0.52
N VAL A 246 31.47 -7.02 -0.45
CA VAL A 246 31.45 -6.20 -1.67
C VAL A 246 30.97 -4.78 -1.36
N TRP A 247 30.00 -4.64 -0.45
CA TRP A 247 29.52 -3.33 0.02
C TRP A 247 30.60 -2.55 0.78
N GLU A 248 31.31 -3.20 1.72
CA GLU A 248 32.40 -2.56 2.48
C GLU A 248 33.58 -2.13 1.59
N ARG A 249 33.90 -2.90 0.54
CA ARG A 249 34.94 -2.50 -0.42
C ARG A 249 34.54 -1.32 -1.30
N MET A 250 33.25 -1.13 -1.60
CA MET A 250 32.79 0.01 -2.39
C MET A 250 32.76 1.32 -1.59
N THR A 251 32.65 1.26 -0.26
CA THR A 251 32.58 2.45 0.59
C THR A 251 33.94 2.87 1.17
N ALA A 252 34.93 1.97 1.19
CA ALA A 252 36.26 2.26 1.75
C ALA A 252 37.21 3.06 0.81
N THR A 253 36.91 3.20 -0.48
CA THR A 253 37.79 3.92 -1.42
C THR A 253 37.15 5.19 -1.96
N ARG A 254 37.09 6.24 -1.13
CA ARG A 254 37.14 7.61 -1.63
C ARG A 254 38.11 8.43 -0.77
N PRO A 255 39.33 8.72 -1.27
CA PRO A 255 40.18 9.70 -0.62
C PRO A 255 39.52 11.08 -0.72
N TYR A 256 39.54 11.80 0.40
CA TYR A 256 39.21 13.22 0.46
C TYR A 256 40.27 14.00 -0.30
N SER A 257 39.82 14.72 -1.32
CA SER A 257 40.46 15.91 -1.90
C SER A 257 39.38 16.76 -2.51
#